data_AF-A0A7M3Y938-F1
#
_entry.id   AF-A0A7M3Y938-F1
#
_cell.length_a   1.000
_cell.length_b   1.000
_cell.length_c   1.000
_cell.angle_alpha   90.00
_cell.angle_beta   90.00
_cell.angle_gamma   90.00
#
_symmetry.space_group_name_H-M   'P 1'
#
loop_
_entity.id
_entity.type
_entity.pdbx_description
1 polymer ?
#
loop_
_entity_poly.entity_id
_entity_poly.type
_entity_poly.pdbx_seq_one_letter_code
_entity_poly.pdbx_strand_id
1 'polypeptide(L)'
;MLRTMIGMGLVLILVLAFAVHKNTMNSEYYRYETSNSPNSLDLEQIDENLSTWIVTTDSAITWVNVTVINAPVNSEIQVTSTSSLWYYSELLGVDGDEAFNCKEFDSISESCQEAYTHSQIIDEEVENMHGRVSLTLPIEGVGYVQAEDAETAAAEAQALIIEETVLTTWEISLVEDEEVISSEGIEVSMIIVEHEYIGVTEFELDPIQETLYSLATLIGCFGLLIFVPMIAYFAGVWKERLEEEEREEEPAPEY
;
A
#
# COMPACT_ATOMS: atom_id res chain seq x y z
N MET A 1 14.63 -32.47 37.04
CA MET A 1 13.83 -31.30 36.63
C MET A 1 14.56 -30.38 35.65
N LEU A 2 15.79 -29.91 35.94
CA LEU A 2 16.52 -29.03 35.01
C LEU A 2 16.77 -29.68 33.62
N ARG A 3 17.20 -30.95 33.58
CA ARG A 3 17.43 -31.70 32.33
C ARG A 3 16.16 -31.89 31.48
N THR A 4 15.00 -32.09 32.12
CA THR A 4 13.72 -32.26 31.41
C THR A 4 13.18 -30.92 30.89
N MET A 5 13.44 -29.82 31.61
CA MET A 5 13.07 -28.47 31.18
C MET A 5 13.94 -27.99 30.01
N ILE A 6 15.25 -28.26 30.05
CA ILE A 6 16.18 -27.98 28.94
C ILE A 6 15.83 -28.85 27.71
N GLY A 7 15.52 -30.14 27.91
CA GLY A 7 15.15 -31.04 26.82
C GLY A 7 13.87 -30.59 26.09
N MET A 8 12.82 -30.20 26.82
CA MET A 8 11.59 -29.69 26.18
C MET A 8 11.81 -28.34 25.50
N GLY A 9 12.62 -27.45 26.07
CA GLY A 9 12.97 -26.18 25.42
C GLY A 9 13.69 -26.38 24.08
N LEU A 10 14.65 -27.29 24.02
CA LEU A 10 15.41 -27.58 22.80
C LEU A 10 14.52 -28.22 21.72
N VAL A 11 13.62 -29.14 22.11
CA VAL A 11 12.63 -29.71 21.17
C VAL A 11 11.69 -28.64 20.63
N LEU A 12 11.19 -27.73 21.46
CA LEU A 12 10.36 -26.61 21.02
C LEU A 12 11.09 -25.72 20.00
N ILE A 13 12.35 -25.40 20.26
CA ILE A 13 13.18 -24.61 19.32
C ILE A 13 13.32 -25.33 17.98
N LEU A 14 13.60 -26.64 17.99
CA LEU A 14 13.74 -27.43 16.75
C LEU A 14 12.43 -27.54 15.97
N VAL A 15 11.30 -27.72 16.65
CA VAL A 15 9.98 -27.78 16.01
C VAL A 15 9.58 -26.44 15.43
N LEU A 16 9.84 -25.33 16.14
CA LEU A 16 9.60 -23.98 15.62
C LEU A 16 10.49 -23.67 14.43
N ALA A 17 11.79 -23.99 14.50
CA ALA A 17 12.71 -23.82 13.39
C ALA A 17 12.27 -24.63 12.16
N PHE A 18 11.81 -25.87 12.36
CA PHE A 18 11.27 -26.69 11.27
C PHE A 18 9.97 -26.13 10.69
N ALA A 19 9.07 -25.62 11.53
CA ALA A 19 7.82 -25.01 11.08
C ALA A 19 8.07 -23.73 10.28
N VAL A 20 8.98 -22.86 10.73
CA VAL A 20 9.43 -21.68 9.99
C VAL A 20 10.05 -22.10 8.67
N HIS A 21 11.04 -23.00 8.68
CA HIS A 21 11.69 -23.47 7.46
C HIS A 21 10.71 -24.05 6.44
N LYS A 22 9.71 -24.83 6.88
CA LYS A 22 8.69 -25.41 6.00
C LYS A 22 7.81 -24.33 5.36
N ASN A 23 7.33 -23.36 6.13
CA ASN A 23 6.47 -22.29 5.60
C ASN A 23 7.24 -21.30 4.73
N THR A 24 8.54 -21.13 4.97
CA THR A 24 9.41 -20.30 4.13
C THR A 24 9.73 -20.95 2.78
N MET A 25 9.84 -22.28 2.72
CA MET A 25 10.20 -23.01 1.49
C MET A 25 9.01 -23.33 0.59
N ASN A 26 7.78 -23.08 1.04
CA ASN A 26 6.57 -23.36 0.27
C ASN A 26 5.58 -22.23 0.53
N SER A 27 5.89 -21.07 -0.05
CA SER A 27 5.00 -19.92 0.01
C SER A 27 3.88 -20.15 -0.98
N GLU A 28 2.64 -20.18 -0.50
CA GLU A 28 1.46 -20.12 -1.38
C GLU A 28 1.29 -18.72 -2.00
N TYR A 29 2.15 -17.75 -1.65
CA TYR A 29 2.10 -16.39 -2.17
C TYR A 29 3.09 -16.19 -3.31
N TYR A 30 2.57 -15.59 -4.36
CA TYR A 30 3.29 -15.23 -5.56
C TYR A 30 3.21 -13.73 -5.79
N ARG A 31 4.36 -13.12 -6.06
CA ARG A 31 4.47 -11.72 -6.44
C ARG A 31 4.40 -11.62 -7.96
N TYR A 32 3.38 -10.93 -8.47
CA TYR A 32 3.25 -10.64 -9.90
C TYR A 32 3.73 -9.22 -10.22
N GLU A 33 4.27 -9.06 -11.41
CA GLU A 33 4.76 -7.79 -11.95
C GLU A 33 3.97 -7.40 -13.20
N THR A 34 3.79 -6.09 -13.36
CA THR A 34 3.14 -5.47 -14.51
C THR A 34 4.01 -4.32 -15.04
N SER A 35 3.77 -3.93 -16.30
CA SER A 35 4.53 -2.86 -16.97
C SER A 35 4.50 -1.52 -16.23
N ASN A 36 3.35 -1.16 -15.66
CA ASN A 36 3.12 0.12 -14.97
C ASN A 36 3.62 1.31 -15.81
N SER A 37 3.19 1.33 -17.07
CA SER A 37 3.73 2.24 -18.09
C SER A 37 2.84 3.48 -18.21
N PRO A 38 3.38 4.70 -18.00
CA PRO A 38 2.66 5.92 -18.30
C PRO A 38 2.61 6.15 -19.81
N ASN A 39 1.41 6.33 -20.35
CA ASN A 39 1.15 6.56 -21.77
C ASN A 39 0.38 7.87 -21.95
N SER A 40 0.97 8.79 -22.74
CA SER A 40 0.29 10.01 -23.16
C SER A 40 -0.68 9.69 -24.28
N LEU A 41 -1.90 10.18 -24.16
CA LEU A 41 -2.97 9.96 -25.12
C LEU A 41 -3.06 11.12 -26.11
N ASP A 42 -3.25 10.76 -27.38
CA ASP A 42 -3.54 11.73 -28.43
C ASP A 42 -5.05 12.04 -28.41
N LEU A 43 -5.41 13.22 -27.92
CA LEU A 43 -6.79 13.65 -27.78
C LEU A 43 -7.37 14.16 -29.11
N GLU A 44 -8.55 13.68 -29.49
CA GLU A 44 -9.27 14.14 -30.68
C GLU A 44 -10.32 15.19 -30.29
N GLN A 45 -10.23 16.38 -30.86
CA GLN A 45 -11.21 17.44 -30.62
C GLN A 45 -12.47 17.22 -31.46
N ILE A 46 -13.65 17.28 -30.84
CA ILE A 46 -14.93 17.03 -31.56
C ILE A 46 -15.31 18.21 -32.47
N ASP A 47 -15.17 19.44 -31.98
CA ASP A 47 -15.41 20.67 -32.73
C ASP A 47 -14.21 21.59 -32.54
N GLU A 48 -13.61 22.03 -33.64
CA GLU A 48 -12.43 22.90 -33.63
C GLU A 48 -12.62 24.18 -32.80
N ASN A 49 -13.87 24.64 -32.62
CA ASN A 49 -14.18 25.86 -31.87
C ASN A 49 -14.58 25.62 -30.41
N LEU A 50 -14.87 24.38 -30.01
CA LEU A 50 -15.31 24.05 -28.66
C LEU A 50 -14.23 23.26 -27.92
N SER A 51 -14.08 23.54 -26.64
CA SER A 51 -13.16 22.83 -25.74
C SER A 51 -13.73 21.48 -25.30
N THR A 52 -13.94 20.57 -26.25
CA THR A 52 -14.33 19.18 -25.97
C THR A 52 -13.43 18.22 -26.74
N TRP A 53 -12.76 17.35 -26.00
CA TRP A 53 -11.85 16.34 -26.51
C TRP A 53 -12.32 14.94 -26.12
N ILE A 54 -12.06 13.98 -26.99
CA ILE A 54 -12.34 12.58 -26.75
C ILE A 54 -11.11 11.71 -27.01
N VAL A 55 -10.99 10.64 -26.27
CA VAL A 55 -10.06 9.55 -26.55
C VAL A 55 -10.65 8.23 -26.08
N THR A 56 -10.31 7.13 -26.77
CA THR A 56 -10.77 5.80 -26.37
C THR A 56 -9.58 4.91 -26.03
N THR A 57 -9.67 4.22 -24.91
CA THR A 57 -8.64 3.34 -24.35
C THR A 57 -9.20 1.93 -24.20
N ASP A 58 -8.36 0.90 -24.44
CA ASP A 58 -8.71 -0.52 -24.27
C ASP A 58 -7.58 -1.21 -23.49
N SER A 59 -7.42 -0.81 -22.23
CA SER A 59 -6.29 -1.21 -21.40
C SER A 59 -6.68 -1.25 -19.92
N ALA A 60 -5.89 -1.96 -19.12
CA ALA A 60 -6.02 -1.99 -17.67
C ALA A 60 -5.35 -0.75 -17.07
N ILE A 61 -6.15 0.21 -16.61
CA ILE A 61 -5.67 1.53 -16.17
C ILE A 61 -5.75 1.66 -14.65
N THR A 62 -4.67 2.12 -14.01
CA THR A 62 -4.68 2.48 -12.58
C THR A 62 -4.90 3.96 -12.34
N TRP A 63 -4.24 4.81 -13.12
CA TRP A 63 -4.23 6.26 -12.94
C TRP A 63 -4.58 6.98 -14.21
N VAL A 64 -5.28 8.09 -14.05
CA VAL A 64 -5.49 9.11 -15.07
C VAL A 64 -4.98 10.44 -14.54
N ASN A 65 -4.28 11.17 -15.39
CA ASN A 65 -3.82 12.51 -15.13
C ASN A 65 -4.24 13.39 -16.33
N VAL A 66 -5.08 14.38 -16.08
CA VAL A 66 -5.47 15.36 -17.08
C VAL A 66 -4.85 16.70 -16.71
N THR A 67 -4.04 17.24 -17.62
CA THR A 67 -3.43 18.56 -17.47
C THR A 67 -4.08 19.51 -18.46
N VAL A 68 -4.47 20.69 -17.98
CA VAL A 68 -5.00 21.77 -18.79
C VAL A 68 -4.10 22.99 -18.64
N ILE A 69 -3.77 23.62 -19.76
CA ILE A 69 -2.87 24.77 -19.83
C ILE A 69 -3.59 25.92 -20.55
N ASN A 70 -3.45 27.14 -20.03
CA ASN A 70 -4.01 28.38 -20.58
C ASN A 70 -5.55 28.43 -20.65
N ALA A 71 -6.24 27.65 -19.82
CA ALA A 71 -7.69 27.79 -19.70
C ALA A 71 -8.07 29.06 -18.89
N PRO A 72 -9.26 29.65 -19.13
CA PRO A 72 -9.74 30.79 -18.36
C PRO A 72 -9.89 30.47 -16.87
N VAL A 73 -9.44 31.37 -16.00
CA VAL A 73 -9.58 31.21 -14.53
C VAL A 73 -11.07 31.26 -14.15
N ASN A 74 -11.48 30.39 -13.22
CA ASN A 74 -12.87 30.10 -12.84
C ASN A 74 -13.69 29.29 -13.87
N SER A 75 -13.06 28.81 -14.95
CA SER A 75 -13.68 27.74 -15.75
C SER A 75 -13.58 26.40 -15.00
N GLU A 76 -14.44 25.46 -15.35
CA GLU A 76 -14.51 24.14 -14.75
C GLU A 76 -14.04 23.09 -15.78
N ILE A 77 -13.05 22.29 -15.42
CA ILE A 77 -12.72 21.08 -16.17
C ILE A 77 -13.68 19.98 -15.75
N GLN A 78 -14.27 19.30 -16.73
CA GLN A 78 -15.11 18.14 -16.53
C GLN A 78 -14.53 16.96 -17.31
N VAL A 79 -14.26 15.86 -16.61
CA VAL A 79 -13.73 14.63 -17.19
C VAL A 79 -14.77 13.54 -17.00
N THR A 80 -15.21 12.93 -18.10
CA THR A 80 -16.24 11.89 -18.12
C THR A 80 -15.71 10.61 -18.73
N SER A 81 -15.95 9.49 -18.06
CA SER A 81 -15.69 8.14 -18.55
C SER A 81 -17.00 7.45 -18.92
N THR A 82 -17.07 6.83 -20.09
CA THR A 82 -18.30 6.15 -20.54
C THR A 82 -18.55 4.80 -19.87
N SER A 83 -17.47 4.13 -19.44
CA SER A 83 -17.50 2.70 -19.11
C SER A 83 -16.85 2.35 -17.78
N SER A 84 -15.97 3.22 -17.27
CA SER A 84 -15.18 2.96 -16.07
C SER A 84 -15.53 3.96 -14.97
N LEU A 85 -15.98 3.45 -13.82
CA LEU A 85 -16.04 4.25 -12.59
C LEU A 85 -14.62 4.61 -12.18
N TRP A 86 -14.42 5.85 -11.74
CA TRP A 86 -13.13 6.30 -11.27
C TRP A 86 -13.28 7.22 -10.06
N TYR A 87 -12.17 7.35 -9.33
CA TYR A 87 -12.10 7.97 -8.03
C TYR A 87 -11.31 9.26 -8.13
N TYR A 88 -11.90 10.36 -7.66
CA TYR A 88 -11.28 11.67 -7.65
C TYR A 88 -11.28 12.30 -6.26
N SER A 89 -10.23 13.05 -5.98
CA SER A 89 -10.09 13.92 -4.82
C SER A 89 -9.02 14.95 -5.13
N GLU A 90 -9.22 16.19 -4.69
CA GLU A 90 -8.24 17.26 -4.80
C GLU A 90 -6.90 16.92 -4.12
N LEU A 91 -6.90 15.98 -3.17
CA LEU A 91 -5.71 15.55 -2.44
C LEU A 91 -4.90 14.48 -3.19
N LEU A 92 -5.43 13.90 -4.27
CA LEU A 92 -4.73 12.87 -5.03
C LEU A 92 -3.50 13.44 -5.74
N GLY A 93 -2.34 12.85 -5.47
CA GLY A 93 -1.08 13.23 -6.12
C GLY A 93 -0.55 14.60 -5.67
N VAL A 94 -1.01 15.12 -4.53
CA VAL A 94 -0.47 16.34 -3.93
C VAL A 94 0.87 16.06 -3.24
N ASP A 95 1.86 16.91 -3.52
CA ASP A 95 3.18 16.84 -2.89
C ASP A 95 3.07 16.94 -1.36
N GLY A 96 3.52 15.90 -0.66
CA GLY A 96 3.50 15.82 0.81
C GLY A 96 2.43 14.90 1.40
N ASP A 97 1.52 14.37 0.57
CA ASP A 97 0.54 13.34 0.96
C ASP A 97 0.62 12.09 0.07
N GLU A 98 1.85 11.56 -0.07
CA GLU A 98 2.16 10.37 -0.90
C GLU A 98 1.43 9.10 -0.44
N ALA A 99 0.86 9.09 0.77
CA ALA A 99 0.14 7.96 1.32
C ALA A 99 -1.32 7.90 0.82
N PHE A 100 -1.89 9.03 0.40
CA PHE A 100 -3.29 9.11 0.00
C PHE A 100 -3.51 8.52 -1.40
N ASN A 101 -4.34 7.49 -1.48
CA ASN A 101 -4.58 6.76 -2.73
C ASN A 101 -6.03 6.29 -2.91
N CYS A 102 -7.01 6.87 -2.22
CA CYS A 102 -8.42 6.46 -2.28
C CYS A 102 -8.77 5.05 -1.77
N LYS A 103 -7.81 4.24 -1.31
CA LYS A 103 -8.07 2.86 -0.85
C LYS A 103 -8.45 2.79 0.63
N GLU A 104 -8.46 3.90 1.37
CA GLU A 104 -8.77 3.86 2.80
C GLU A 104 -10.28 3.69 3.06
N PHE A 105 -10.61 2.66 3.84
CA PHE A 105 -11.97 2.19 4.14
C PHE A 105 -12.50 2.68 5.49
N ASP A 106 -11.93 3.73 6.10
CA ASP A 106 -12.47 4.20 7.37
C ASP A 106 -13.56 5.26 7.15
N SER A 107 -14.71 5.05 7.78
CA SER A 107 -15.92 5.88 7.76
C SER A 107 -15.73 7.34 8.23
N ILE A 108 -14.51 7.71 8.61
CA ILE A 108 -14.12 9.02 9.17
C ILE A 108 -13.12 9.73 8.24
N SER A 109 -12.50 9.04 7.29
CA SER A 109 -11.53 9.59 6.34
C SER A 109 -12.26 10.13 5.09
N GLU A 110 -11.80 11.25 4.54
CA GLU A 110 -12.33 11.80 3.29
C GLU A 110 -12.06 10.81 2.15
N SER A 111 -13.06 9.98 1.85
CA SER A 111 -13.02 9.04 0.74
C SER A 111 -13.06 9.81 -0.58
N CYS A 112 -12.25 9.41 -1.55
CA CYS A 112 -12.39 9.88 -2.92
C CYS A 112 -13.81 9.67 -3.43
N GLN A 113 -14.29 10.62 -4.22
CA GLN A 113 -15.60 10.54 -4.83
C GLN A 113 -15.56 9.53 -5.97
N GLU A 114 -16.45 8.53 -5.93
CA GLU A 114 -16.62 7.56 -7.01
C GLU A 114 -17.71 8.06 -7.96
N ALA A 115 -17.35 8.33 -9.22
CA ALA A 115 -18.30 8.72 -10.26
C ALA A 115 -17.73 8.42 -11.65
N TYR A 116 -18.60 8.50 -12.67
CA TYR A 116 -18.17 8.51 -14.08
C TYR A 116 -17.68 9.87 -14.52
N THR A 117 -18.23 10.93 -13.92
CA THR A 117 -17.92 12.33 -14.25
C THR A 117 -17.44 13.02 -12.99
N HIS A 118 -16.25 13.62 -13.07
CA HIS A 118 -15.72 14.50 -12.04
C HIS A 118 -15.42 15.86 -12.63
N SER A 119 -15.38 16.87 -11.76
CA SER A 119 -15.06 18.22 -12.16
C SER A 119 -14.22 18.96 -11.13
N GLN A 120 -13.48 19.95 -11.61
CA GLN A 120 -12.57 20.77 -10.81
C GLN A 120 -12.56 22.20 -11.37
N ILE A 121 -12.51 23.18 -10.48
CA ILE A 121 -12.37 24.59 -10.86
C ILE A 121 -10.91 24.87 -11.19
N ILE A 122 -10.67 25.60 -12.27
CA ILE A 122 -9.34 26.02 -12.71
C ILE A 122 -8.98 27.33 -12.01
N ASP A 123 -8.01 27.26 -11.11
CA ASP A 123 -7.53 28.40 -10.32
C ASP A 123 -6.15 28.90 -10.78
N GLU A 124 -5.39 28.06 -11.51
CA GLU A 124 -4.04 28.36 -11.99
C GLU A 124 -3.92 28.32 -13.53
N GLU A 125 -2.78 28.78 -14.06
CA GLU A 125 -2.48 28.74 -15.51
C GLU A 125 -2.28 27.31 -16.03
N VAL A 126 -1.82 26.42 -15.14
CA VAL A 126 -1.65 24.99 -15.38
C VAL A 126 -2.36 24.26 -14.26
N GLU A 127 -3.43 23.54 -14.60
CA GLU A 127 -4.22 22.77 -13.65
C GLU A 127 -4.02 21.27 -13.91
N ASN A 128 -3.91 20.47 -12.84
CA ASN A 128 -3.76 19.02 -12.95
C ASN A 128 -4.87 18.31 -12.18
N MET A 129 -5.60 17.45 -12.88
CA MET A 129 -6.64 16.62 -12.31
C MET A 129 -6.16 15.16 -12.27
N HIS A 130 -5.86 14.67 -11.08
CA HIS A 130 -5.46 13.28 -10.85
C HIS A 130 -6.65 12.42 -10.45
N GLY A 131 -6.78 11.26 -11.09
CA GLY A 131 -7.83 10.30 -10.81
C GLY A 131 -7.27 8.88 -10.70
N ARG A 132 -7.90 8.08 -9.85
CA ARG A 132 -7.63 6.65 -9.75
C ARG A 132 -8.74 5.86 -10.43
N VAL A 133 -8.40 5.03 -11.41
CA VAL A 133 -9.38 4.24 -12.17
C VAL A 133 -9.62 2.89 -11.51
N SER A 134 -8.56 2.20 -11.08
CA SER A 134 -8.65 0.89 -10.42
C SER A 134 -8.10 0.91 -8.99
N LEU A 135 -8.88 0.38 -8.05
CA LEU A 135 -8.43 0.09 -6.66
C LEU A 135 -7.82 -1.31 -6.51
N THR A 136 -8.05 -2.17 -7.50
CA THR A 136 -7.59 -3.56 -7.56
C THR A 136 -6.16 -3.63 -8.06
N LEU A 137 -5.86 -2.94 -9.15
CA LEU A 137 -4.54 -2.95 -9.77
C LEU A 137 -3.49 -2.29 -8.87
N PRO A 138 -2.23 -2.79 -8.92
CA PRO A 138 -1.16 -2.30 -8.07
C PRO A 138 -0.59 -0.97 -8.55
N ILE A 139 -0.51 0.03 -7.67
CA ILE A 139 0.01 1.38 -7.99
C ILE A 139 1.46 1.35 -8.48
N GLU A 140 2.31 0.51 -7.87
CA GLU A 140 3.72 0.40 -8.22
C GLU A 140 3.99 -0.70 -9.26
N GLY A 141 2.94 -1.26 -9.86
CA GLY A 141 3.06 -2.35 -10.83
C GLY A 141 3.34 -3.72 -10.22
N VAL A 142 3.35 -3.83 -8.89
CA VAL A 142 3.65 -5.05 -8.15
C VAL A 142 2.45 -5.43 -7.29
N GLY A 143 1.93 -6.63 -7.48
CA GLY A 143 0.88 -7.19 -6.63
C GLY A 143 1.19 -8.59 -6.16
N TYR A 144 0.27 -9.15 -5.37
CA TYR A 144 0.40 -10.48 -4.80
C TYR A 144 -0.88 -11.28 -5.04
N VAL A 145 -0.70 -12.56 -5.39
CA VAL A 145 -1.79 -13.55 -5.49
C VAL A 145 -1.41 -14.78 -4.67
N GLN A 146 -2.42 -15.51 -4.18
CA GLN A 146 -2.21 -16.76 -3.48
C GLN A 146 -2.59 -17.92 -4.40
N ALA A 147 -1.67 -18.84 -4.67
CA ALA A 147 -1.89 -19.96 -5.57
C ALA A 147 -1.10 -21.20 -5.13
N GLU A 148 -1.47 -22.37 -5.66
CA GLU A 148 -0.79 -23.64 -5.37
C GLU A 148 0.56 -23.76 -6.11
N ASP A 149 0.68 -23.10 -7.26
CA ASP A 149 1.84 -23.17 -8.13
C ASP A 149 1.94 -21.91 -9.02
N ALA A 150 3.11 -21.72 -9.65
CA ALA A 150 3.39 -20.54 -10.48
C ALA A 150 2.54 -20.43 -11.75
N GLU A 151 2.08 -21.55 -12.33
CA GLU A 151 1.19 -21.55 -13.50
C GLU A 151 -0.19 -21.03 -13.11
N THR A 152 -0.73 -21.52 -11.99
CA THR A 152 -1.99 -21.04 -11.42
C THR A 152 -1.88 -19.56 -11.03
N ALA A 153 -0.79 -19.15 -10.37
CA ALA A 153 -0.54 -17.75 -10.01
C ALA A 153 -0.49 -16.82 -11.23
N ALA A 154 0.19 -17.25 -12.30
CA ALA A 154 0.27 -16.49 -13.55
C ALA A 154 -1.10 -16.34 -14.21
N ALA A 155 -1.92 -17.39 -14.19
CA ALA A 155 -3.27 -17.36 -14.75
C ALA A 155 -4.20 -16.42 -13.96
N GLU A 156 -4.13 -16.44 -12.62
CA GLU A 156 -4.91 -15.54 -11.76
C GLU A 156 -4.49 -14.08 -11.94
N ALA A 157 -3.18 -13.80 -11.95
CA ALA A 157 -2.67 -12.45 -12.19
C ALA A 157 -3.09 -11.89 -13.56
N GLN A 158 -3.04 -12.72 -14.61
CA GLN A 158 -3.54 -12.34 -15.94
C GLN A 158 -5.04 -12.10 -15.94
N ALA A 159 -5.82 -12.96 -15.26
CA ALA A 159 -7.26 -12.80 -15.16
C ALA A 159 -7.65 -11.47 -14.48
N LEU A 160 -6.94 -11.08 -13.42
CA LEU A 160 -7.14 -9.79 -12.74
C LEU A 160 -6.90 -8.60 -13.68
N ILE A 161 -5.81 -8.63 -14.46
CA ILE A 161 -5.50 -7.56 -15.42
C ILE A 161 -6.54 -7.50 -16.55
N ILE A 162 -6.98 -8.67 -17.04
CA ILE A 162 -8.00 -8.77 -18.09
C ILE A 162 -9.36 -8.27 -17.58
N GLU A 163 -9.73 -8.58 -16.34
CA GLU A 163 -10.97 -8.10 -15.72
C GLU A 163 -11.00 -6.56 -15.61
N GLU A 164 -9.84 -5.96 -15.37
CA GLU A 164 -9.67 -4.50 -15.27
C GLU A 164 -9.42 -3.84 -16.65
N THR A 165 -9.32 -4.62 -17.73
CA THR A 165 -9.22 -4.09 -19.10
C THR A 165 -10.60 -3.76 -19.64
N VAL A 166 -10.94 -2.47 -19.63
CA VAL A 166 -12.26 -1.98 -20.04
C VAL A 166 -12.14 -0.95 -21.15
N LEU A 167 -12.82 -1.22 -22.28
CA LEU A 167 -12.97 -0.26 -23.37
C LEU A 167 -13.72 0.98 -22.86
N THR A 168 -12.98 2.08 -22.74
CA THR A 168 -13.45 3.31 -22.11
C THR A 168 -13.22 4.48 -23.04
N THR A 169 -14.27 5.25 -23.33
CA THR A 169 -14.13 6.55 -23.95
C THR A 169 -14.09 7.61 -22.85
N TRP A 170 -13.05 8.43 -22.90
CA TRP A 170 -12.85 9.59 -22.04
C TRP A 170 -13.25 10.83 -22.81
N GLU A 171 -14.11 11.65 -22.22
CA GLU A 171 -14.53 12.94 -22.72
C GLU A 171 -14.05 14.01 -21.74
N ILE A 172 -13.28 14.97 -22.23
CA ILE A 172 -12.77 16.10 -21.45
C ILE A 172 -13.41 17.36 -22.02
N SER A 173 -14.14 18.09 -21.17
CA SER A 173 -14.76 19.35 -21.54
C SER A 173 -14.35 20.47 -20.58
N LEU A 174 -14.21 21.68 -21.11
CA LEU A 174 -14.09 22.90 -20.30
C LEU A 174 -15.38 23.69 -20.39
N VAL A 175 -15.91 24.06 -19.24
CA VAL A 175 -17.23 24.67 -19.09
C VAL A 175 -17.14 25.95 -18.26
N GLU A 176 -17.85 26.99 -18.66
CA GLU A 176 -18.07 28.21 -17.88
C GLU A 176 -19.58 28.50 -17.89
N ASP A 177 -20.18 28.73 -16.72
CA ASP A 177 -21.63 28.98 -16.59
C ASP A 177 -22.53 27.92 -17.30
N GLU A 178 -22.17 26.63 -17.22
CA GLU A 178 -22.84 25.49 -17.88
C GLU A 178 -22.72 25.46 -19.43
N GLU A 179 -21.93 26.34 -20.04
CA GLU A 179 -21.66 26.35 -21.48
C GLU A 179 -20.20 25.96 -21.78
N VAL A 180 -20.00 25.15 -22.83
CA VAL A 180 -18.66 24.76 -23.28
C VAL A 180 -17.95 25.99 -23.87
N ILE A 181 -16.74 26.25 -23.40
CA ILE A 181 -15.97 27.43 -23.83
C ILE A 181 -15.27 27.23 -25.18
N SER A 182 -14.68 28.32 -25.69
CA SER A 182 -13.83 28.26 -26.87
C SER A 182 -12.54 27.50 -26.58
N SER A 183 -12.10 26.68 -27.53
CA SER A 183 -10.81 25.98 -27.50
C SER A 183 -9.59 26.87 -27.79
N GLU A 184 -9.80 28.14 -28.18
CA GLU A 184 -8.73 29.00 -28.68
C GLU A 184 -7.65 29.26 -27.61
N GLY A 185 -6.43 28.78 -27.89
CA GLY A 185 -5.26 28.99 -27.02
C GLY A 185 -5.15 28.01 -25.85
N ILE A 186 -6.08 27.06 -25.73
CA ILE A 186 -6.09 26.04 -24.68
C ILE A 186 -5.35 24.79 -25.14
N GLU A 187 -4.49 24.24 -24.28
CA GLU A 187 -3.83 22.96 -24.50
C GLU A 187 -4.26 21.97 -23.41
N VAL A 188 -4.68 20.78 -23.82
CA VAL A 188 -5.11 19.70 -22.93
C VAL A 188 -4.30 18.46 -23.24
N SER A 189 -3.79 17.81 -22.20
CA SER A 189 -3.08 16.53 -22.30
C SER A 189 -3.62 15.56 -21.28
N MET A 190 -3.73 14.28 -21.67
CA MET A 190 -4.14 13.21 -20.78
C MET A 190 -3.06 12.13 -20.78
N ILE A 191 -2.65 11.73 -19.58
CA ILE A 191 -1.72 10.61 -19.35
C ILE A 191 -2.47 9.55 -18.56
N ILE A 192 -2.37 8.31 -19.00
CA ILE A 192 -2.89 7.15 -18.27
C ILE A 192 -1.74 6.23 -17.89
N VAL A 193 -1.93 5.42 -16.85
CA VAL A 193 -0.96 4.40 -16.44
C VAL A 193 -1.55 3.02 -16.73
N GLU A 194 -0.94 2.33 -17.69
CA GLU A 194 -1.40 1.03 -18.19
C GLU A 194 -0.62 -0.13 -17.58
N HIS A 195 -1.32 -1.24 -17.36
CA HIS A 195 -0.77 -2.47 -16.82
C HIS A 195 -0.85 -3.60 -17.84
N GLU A 196 0.31 -4.11 -18.23
CA GLU A 196 0.45 -5.37 -18.96
C GLU A 196 1.15 -6.39 -18.07
N TYR A 197 0.72 -7.65 -18.13
CA TYR A 197 1.35 -8.73 -17.38
C TYR A 197 2.79 -8.97 -17.82
N ILE A 198 3.74 -8.96 -16.87
CA ILE A 198 5.15 -9.30 -17.13
C ILE A 198 5.44 -10.74 -16.71
N GLY A 199 5.11 -11.08 -15.47
CA GLY A 199 5.55 -12.34 -14.89
C GLY A 199 5.17 -12.50 -13.43
N VAL A 200 5.46 -13.69 -12.92
CA VAL A 200 5.22 -14.06 -11.54
C VAL A 200 6.47 -14.67 -10.94
N THR A 201 6.71 -14.37 -9.68
CA THR A 201 7.83 -14.86 -8.88
C THR A 201 7.30 -15.40 -7.57
N GLU A 202 7.77 -16.56 -7.13
CA GLU A 202 7.41 -17.08 -5.82
C GLU A 202 7.96 -16.15 -4.74
N PHE A 203 7.12 -15.82 -3.76
CA PHE A 203 7.56 -15.00 -2.65
C PHE A 203 8.42 -15.85 -1.71
N GLU A 204 9.74 -15.68 -1.80
CA GLU A 204 10.68 -16.35 -0.90
C GLU A 204 11.01 -15.44 0.30
N LEU A 205 10.77 -15.95 1.50
CA LEU A 205 11.34 -15.37 2.72
C LEU A 205 12.75 -15.95 2.91
N ASP A 206 13.70 -15.17 3.44
CA ASP A 206 15.00 -15.75 3.82
C ASP A 206 14.81 -16.57 5.12
N PRO A 207 14.94 -17.91 5.08
CA PRO A 207 14.70 -18.75 6.25
C PRO A 207 15.70 -18.46 7.37
N ILE A 208 16.92 -18.01 7.05
CA ILE A 208 17.93 -17.68 8.06
C ILE A 208 17.50 -16.40 8.78
N GLN A 209 17.06 -15.39 8.03
CA GLN A 209 16.64 -14.11 8.60
C GLN A 209 15.38 -14.27 9.46
N GLU A 210 14.37 -15.02 8.98
CA GLU A 210 13.16 -15.32 9.75
C GLU A 210 13.45 -16.16 11.02
N THR A 211 14.40 -17.10 10.92
CA THR A 211 14.86 -17.87 12.09
C THR A 211 15.56 -16.98 13.12
N LEU A 212 16.37 -16.00 12.68
CA LEU A 212 17.04 -15.07 13.58
C LEU A 212 16.04 -14.15 14.30
N TYR A 213 15.03 -13.62 13.59
CA TYR A 213 14.00 -12.77 14.21
C TYR A 213 13.12 -13.55 15.20
N SER A 214 12.69 -14.76 14.84
CA SER A 214 11.93 -15.62 15.74
C SER A 214 12.74 -16.06 16.96
N LEU A 215 14.03 -16.40 16.78
CA LEU A 215 14.94 -16.74 17.88
C LEU A 215 15.17 -15.53 18.81
N ALA A 216 15.40 -14.35 18.25
CA ALA A 216 15.60 -13.12 19.03
C ALA A 216 14.35 -12.81 19.89
N THR A 217 13.16 -12.94 19.31
CA THR A 217 11.88 -12.76 20.01
C THR A 217 11.73 -13.79 21.15
N LEU A 218 12.06 -15.05 20.89
CA LEU A 218 12.00 -16.11 21.89
C LEU A 218 12.98 -15.88 23.05
N ILE A 219 14.24 -15.52 22.75
CA ILE A 219 15.25 -15.17 23.76
C ILE A 219 14.80 -13.95 24.56
N GLY A 220 14.18 -12.95 23.91
CA GLY A 220 13.61 -11.78 24.59
C GLY A 220 12.53 -12.16 25.60
N CYS A 221 11.54 -12.96 25.18
CA CYS A 221 10.45 -13.41 26.05
C CYS A 221 10.95 -14.28 27.22
N PHE A 222 11.80 -15.28 26.96
CA PHE A 222 12.38 -16.11 28.02
C PHE A 222 13.33 -15.32 28.93
N GLY A 223 14.08 -14.39 28.35
CA GLY A 223 14.95 -13.47 29.07
C GLY A 223 14.16 -12.67 30.10
N LEU A 224 13.07 -12.04 29.71
CA LEU A 224 12.21 -11.30 30.63
C LEU A 224 11.64 -12.18 31.75
N LEU A 225 11.21 -13.41 31.41
CA LEU A 225 10.67 -14.36 32.40
C LEU A 225 11.72 -14.86 33.42
N ILE A 226 13.01 -14.87 33.07
CA ILE A 226 14.08 -15.36 33.95
C ILE A 226 14.78 -14.21 34.68
N PHE A 227 15.16 -13.15 33.96
CA PHE A 227 15.91 -12.04 34.52
C PHE A 227 15.13 -11.27 35.57
N VAL A 228 13.83 -11.00 35.35
CA VAL A 228 13.03 -10.22 36.30
C VAL A 228 12.90 -10.95 37.66
N PRO A 229 12.51 -12.24 37.73
CA PRO A 229 12.49 -12.96 39.00
C PRO A 229 13.87 -13.14 39.63
N MET A 230 14.92 -13.31 38.83
CA MET A 230 16.28 -13.48 39.34
C MET A 230 16.79 -12.20 40.00
N ILE A 231 16.56 -11.03 39.41
CA ILE A 231 16.89 -9.74 40.02
C ILE A 231 16.13 -9.58 41.34
N ALA A 232 14.83 -9.89 41.38
CA ALA A 232 14.04 -9.84 42.60
C ALA A 232 14.57 -10.79 43.69
N TYR A 233 14.94 -12.02 43.32
CA TYR A 233 15.52 -13.00 44.24
C TYR A 233 16.84 -12.52 44.84
N PHE A 234 17.79 -12.07 44.00
CA PHE A 234 19.09 -11.61 44.49
C PHE A 234 18.99 -10.31 45.30
N ALA A 235 18.09 -9.40 44.93
CA ALA A 235 17.80 -8.22 45.74
C ALA A 235 17.28 -8.61 47.14
N GLY A 236 16.41 -9.63 47.21
CA GLY A 236 15.94 -10.20 48.48
C GLY A 236 17.07 -10.78 49.32
N VAL A 237 17.89 -11.67 48.75
CA VAL A 237 19.03 -12.30 49.45
C VAL A 237 20.04 -11.25 49.94
N TRP A 238 20.33 -10.23 49.13
CA TRP A 238 21.27 -9.18 49.52
C TRP A 238 20.73 -8.32 50.65
N LYS A 239 19.43 -8.02 50.64
CA LYS A 239 18.74 -7.34 51.74
C LYS A 239 18.80 -8.17 53.03
N GLU A 240 18.51 -9.47 52.97
CA GLU A 240 18.60 -10.36 54.14
C GLU A 240 20.00 -10.35 54.75
N ARG A 241 21.05 -10.38 53.93
CA ARG A 241 22.43 -10.35 54.42
C ARG A 241 22.79 -9.04 55.13
N LEU A 242 22.33 -7.90 54.60
CA LEU A 242 22.53 -6.59 55.22
C LEU A 242 21.81 -6.51 56.58
N GLU A 243 20.58 -7.00 56.65
CA GLU A 243 19.80 -7.03 57.90
C GLU A 243 20.40 -7.99 58.94
N GLU A 244 21.10 -9.05 58.53
CA GLU A 244 21.88 -9.92 59.42
C GLU A 244 23.15 -9.23 59.93
N GLU A 245 23.92 -8.56 59.07
CA GLU A 245 25.13 -7.81 59.46
C GLU A 245 24.78 -6.70 60.48
N GLU A 246 23.70 -5.95 60.26
CA GLU A 246 23.25 -4.88 61.18
C GLU A 246 22.83 -5.45 62.55
N ARG A 247 22.22 -6.64 62.58
CA ARG A 247 21.83 -7.32 63.83
C ARG A 247 23.04 -7.85 64.62
N GLU A 248 24.12 -8.21 63.94
CA GLU A 248 25.37 -8.63 64.60
C GLU A 248 26.18 -7.44 65.17
N GLU A 249 26.04 -6.25 64.57
CA GLU A 249 26.70 -5.02 65.03
C GLU A 249 25.92 -4.26 66.13
N GLU A 250 24.65 -4.57 66.35
CA GLU A 250 23.87 -3.97 67.45
C GLU A 250 24.40 -4.43 68.83
N PRO A 251 24.88 -3.51 69.69
CA PRO A 251 25.36 -3.87 71.01
C PRO A 251 24.22 -4.41 71.88
N ALA A 252 24.54 -5.40 72.73
CA ALA A 252 23.57 -6.00 73.64
C ALA A 252 22.87 -4.91 74.47
N PRO A 253 21.54 -5.01 74.67
CA PRO A 253 20.78 -3.96 75.34
C PRO A 253 21.36 -3.71 76.73
N GLU A 254 21.73 -2.45 77.00
CA GLU A 254 22.15 -2.03 78.34
C GLU A 254 20.95 -2.14 79.29
N TYR A 255 21.07 -3.03 80.29
CA TYR A 255 20.11 -3.23 81.37
C TYR A 255 20.49 -2.42 82.62
#